data_AF-A0A959Y6Z5-F1
#
_entry.id   AF-A0A959Y6Z5-F1
#
_cell.length_a   1.000
_cell.length_b   1.000
_cell.length_c   1.000
_cell.angle_alpha   90.00
_cell.angle_beta   90.00
_cell.angle_gamma   90.00
#
_symmetry.space_group_name_H-M   'P 1'
#
loop_
_entity.id
_entity.type
_entity.pdbx_description
1 polymer ?
#
loop_
_entity_poly.entity_id
_entity_poly.type
_entity_poly.pdbx_seq_one_letter_code
_entity_poly.pdbx_strand_id
1 'polypeptide(L)'
;MNLNEQRNAMRTTLTTLFAAGLLAASAQNSNVVNAYNYMQDGDLAKAAEYIEPAISHEATMGKDKTWRYRGDIYRMIGMGTDDALKAQFPDAMQKAIDSYLKAEELDEKGRYKDEHVKALGALQGASLNAGNAAFGEKDFDKAVAMYGQAQRIAQAFGQVDTNAVYNTALAYESAGN
;
A
#
# COMPACT_ATOMS: atom_id res chain seq x y z
N MET A 1 41.57 -4.51 30.34
CA MET A 1 40.29 -4.19 31.01
C MET A 1 39.99 -5.28 32.02
N ASN A 2 39.69 -4.95 33.27
CA ASN A 2 39.33 -5.94 34.28
C ASN A 2 37.87 -6.41 34.11
N LEU A 3 37.49 -7.48 34.82
CA LEU A 3 36.17 -8.10 34.72
C LEU A 3 35.00 -7.14 35.04
N ASN A 4 35.20 -6.20 35.97
CA ASN A 4 34.21 -5.19 36.34
C ASN A 4 34.07 -4.09 35.27
N GLU A 5 35.17 -3.70 34.64
CA GLU A 5 35.16 -2.76 33.51
C GLU A 5 34.46 -3.37 32.29
N GLN A 6 34.72 -4.65 31.98
CA GLN A 6 34.04 -5.39 30.91
C GLN A 6 32.52 -5.46 31.16
N ARG A 7 32.10 -5.75 32.39
CA ARG A 7 30.69 -5.85 32.76
C ARG A 7 29.97 -4.50 32.72
N ASN A 8 30.64 -3.43 33.10
CA ASN A 8 30.08 -2.07 33.01
C ASN A 8 30.02 -1.59 31.55
N ALA A 9 31.06 -1.81 30.75
CA ALA A 9 31.05 -1.50 29.32
C ALA A 9 29.93 -2.25 28.60
N MET A 10 29.76 -3.55 28.84
CA MET A 10 28.68 -4.35 28.26
C MET A 10 27.29 -3.84 28.68
N ARG A 11 27.09 -3.45 29.95
CA ARG A 11 25.83 -2.85 30.42
C ARG A 11 25.57 -1.50 29.77
N THR A 12 26.58 -0.65 29.66
CA THR A 12 26.49 0.66 29.00
C THR A 12 26.16 0.48 27.52
N THR A 13 26.82 -0.43 26.80
CA THR A 13 26.54 -0.75 25.40
C THR A 13 25.13 -1.32 25.21
N LEU A 14 24.67 -2.21 26.08
CA LEU A 14 23.32 -2.77 26.02
C LEU A 14 22.25 -1.69 26.26
N THR A 15 22.52 -0.74 27.16
CA THR A 15 21.61 0.35 27.48
C THR A 15 21.55 1.40 26.36
N THR A 16 22.69 1.69 25.70
CA THR A 16 22.72 2.60 24.54
C THR A 16 22.03 2.01 23.32
N LEU A 17 22.24 0.72 23.03
CA LEU A 17 21.52 0.00 21.97
C LEU A 17 20.01 -0.03 22.22
N PHE A 18 19.59 -0.25 23.47
CA PHE A 18 18.17 -0.22 23.85
C PHE A 18 17.55 1.18 23.69
N ALA A 19 18.25 2.23 24.11
CA ALA A 19 17.78 3.60 23.93
C ALA A 19 17.67 4.02 22.44
N ALA A 20 18.61 3.57 21.60
CA ALA A 20 18.56 3.81 20.16
C ALA A 20 17.34 3.15 19.49
N GLY A 21 16.99 1.92 19.90
CA GLY A 21 15.78 1.23 19.43
C GLY A 21 14.47 1.95 19.82
N LEU A 22 14.39 2.47 21.05
CA LEU A 22 13.22 3.22 21.52
C LEU A 22 13.01 4.54 20.75
N LEU A 23 14.09 5.25 20.42
CA LEU A 23 14.02 6.49 19.64
C LEU A 23 13.59 6.22 18.19
N ALA A 24 14.08 5.14 17.58
CA ALA A 24 13.68 4.73 16.24
C ALA A 24 12.18 4.34 16.17
N ALA A 25 11.68 3.62 17.17
CA ALA A 25 10.26 3.28 17.27
C ALA A 25 9.35 4.51 17.43
N SER A 26 9.77 5.50 18.22
CA SER A 26 9.01 6.76 18.37
C SER A 26 8.94 7.53 17.06
N ALA A 27 10.05 7.62 16.32
CA ALA A 27 10.12 8.30 15.04
C ALA A 27 9.13 7.73 14.01
N GLN A 28 9.03 6.41 13.87
CA GLN A 28 8.12 5.82 12.89
C GLN A 28 6.64 5.98 13.24
N ASN A 29 6.29 6.03 14.54
CA ASN A 29 4.93 6.40 14.93
C ASN A 29 4.61 7.85 14.55
N SER A 30 5.57 8.78 14.69
CA SER A 30 5.41 10.15 14.22
C SER A 30 5.27 10.21 12.70
N ASN A 31 6.00 9.38 11.96
CA ASN A 31 5.87 9.31 10.50
C ASN A 31 4.46 8.91 10.07
N VAL A 32 3.83 7.92 10.72
CA VAL A 32 2.44 7.55 10.43
C VAL A 32 1.47 8.73 10.65
N VAL A 33 1.68 9.51 11.72
CA VAL A 33 0.86 10.69 12.02
C VAL A 33 1.10 11.81 11.00
N ASN A 34 2.36 12.08 10.64
CA ASN A 34 2.70 13.09 9.65
C ASN A 34 2.17 12.72 8.27
N ALA A 35 2.26 11.46 7.88
CA ALA A 35 1.68 10.96 6.63
C ALA A 35 0.17 11.22 6.58
N TYR A 36 -0.54 10.93 7.67
CA TYR A 36 -1.97 11.24 7.77
C TYR A 36 -2.25 12.74 7.64
N ASN A 37 -1.49 13.59 8.34
CA ASN A 37 -1.68 15.04 8.26
C ASN A 37 -1.42 15.59 6.85
N TYR A 38 -0.31 15.22 6.22
CA TYR A 38 -0.02 15.63 4.84
C TYR A 38 -1.05 15.11 3.83
N MET A 39 -1.58 13.90 4.05
CA MET A 39 -2.70 13.39 3.26
C MET A 39 -3.95 14.26 3.41
N GLN A 40 -4.30 14.68 4.64
CA GLN A 40 -5.43 15.59 4.89
C GLN A 40 -5.19 16.97 4.26
N ASP A 41 -3.94 17.44 4.24
CA ASP A 41 -3.55 18.72 3.60
C ASP A 41 -3.50 18.63 2.06
N GLY A 42 -3.63 17.43 1.50
CA GLY A 42 -3.54 17.17 0.06
C GLY A 42 -2.12 17.11 -0.51
N ASP A 43 -1.09 17.21 0.33
CA ASP A 43 0.31 17.01 -0.06
C ASP A 43 0.64 15.50 -0.09
N LEU A 44 0.09 14.83 -1.09
CA LEU A 44 0.15 13.37 -1.20
C LEU A 44 1.55 12.84 -1.48
N ALA A 45 2.39 13.59 -2.19
CA ALA A 45 3.79 13.21 -2.42
C ALA A 45 4.56 13.16 -1.11
N LYS A 46 4.37 14.17 -0.25
CA LYS A 46 4.98 14.20 1.08
C LYS A 46 4.36 13.18 2.02
N ALA A 47 3.04 12.96 1.95
CA ALA A 47 2.40 11.89 2.70
C ALA A 47 3.02 10.51 2.37
N ALA A 48 3.29 10.25 1.08
CA ALA A 48 3.98 9.05 0.63
C ALA A 48 5.40 8.94 1.20
N GLU A 49 6.18 10.03 1.20
CA GLU A 49 7.53 10.07 1.80
C GLU A 49 7.53 9.62 3.27
N TYR A 50 6.55 10.07 4.06
CA TYR A 50 6.45 9.71 5.47
C TYR A 50 5.94 8.28 5.70
N ILE A 51 5.01 7.77 4.89
CA ILE A 51 4.40 6.46 5.15
C ILE A 51 5.27 5.28 4.73
N GLU A 52 6.09 5.43 3.69
CA GLU A 52 6.94 4.35 3.16
C GLU A 52 7.94 3.76 4.18
N PRO A 53 8.71 4.55 4.95
CA PRO A 53 9.56 3.95 5.99
C PRO A 53 8.76 3.27 7.11
N ALA A 54 7.51 3.72 7.36
CA ALA A 54 6.69 3.19 8.44
C ALA A 54 6.13 1.80 8.14
N ILE A 55 5.92 1.42 6.88
CA ILE A 55 5.45 0.05 6.54
C ILE A 55 6.51 -1.03 6.73
N SER A 56 7.79 -0.66 6.86
CA SER A 56 8.90 -1.61 7.00
C SER A 56 9.44 -1.71 8.42
N HIS A 57 9.02 -0.83 9.32
CA HIS A 57 9.56 -0.78 10.68
C HIS A 57 8.72 -1.61 11.66
N GLU A 58 9.39 -2.41 12.50
CA GLU A 58 8.75 -3.35 13.45
C GLU A 58 7.64 -2.72 14.31
N ALA A 59 7.84 -1.49 14.77
CA ALA A 59 6.89 -0.78 15.63
C ALA A 59 5.60 -0.34 14.92
N THR A 60 5.56 -0.35 13.58
CA THR A 60 4.46 0.20 12.78
C THR A 60 3.95 -0.75 11.70
N MET A 61 4.78 -1.66 11.18
CA MET A 61 4.41 -2.60 10.12
C MET A 61 3.27 -3.57 10.51
N GLY A 62 3.09 -3.83 11.82
CA GLY A 62 2.00 -4.66 12.33
C GLY A 62 0.70 -3.90 12.64
N LYS A 63 0.58 -2.62 12.24
CA LYS A 63 -0.59 -1.79 12.53
C LYS A 63 -1.42 -1.58 11.27
N ASP A 64 -2.69 -1.98 11.32
CA ASP A 64 -3.71 -1.68 10.31
C ASP A 64 -3.57 -0.24 9.76
N LYS A 65 -3.65 0.76 10.66
CA LYS A 65 -3.64 2.18 10.27
C LYS A 65 -2.46 2.58 9.39
N THR A 66 -1.30 1.95 9.57
CA THR A 66 -0.11 2.26 8.77
C THR A 66 -0.33 1.86 7.31
N TRP A 67 -0.91 0.69 7.09
CA TRP A 67 -1.24 0.19 5.76
C TRP A 67 -2.48 0.88 5.20
N ARG A 68 -3.52 1.10 6.01
CA ARG A 68 -4.72 1.82 5.57
C ARG A 68 -4.41 3.24 5.10
N TYR A 69 -3.60 4.00 5.84
CA TYR A 69 -3.18 5.33 5.39
C TYR A 69 -2.34 5.29 4.12
N ARG A 70 -1.44 4.31 3.99
CA ARG A 70 -0.72 4.10 2.72
C ARG A 70 -1.69 3.81 1.57
N GLY A 71 -2.71 2.99 1.83
CA GLY A 71 -3.79 2.68 0.90
C GLY A 71 -4.54 3.93 0.45
N ASP A 72 -4.94 4.79 1.39
CA ASP A 72 -5.62 6.05 1.09
C ASP A 72 -4.75 7.00 0.27
N ILE A 73 -3.50 7.22 0.68
CA ILE A 73 -2.54 8.10 -0.03
C ILE A 73 -2.42 7.67 -1.49
N TYR A 74 -2.13 6.40 -1.72
CA TYR A 74 -1.92 5.91 -3.08
C TYR A 74 -3.21 5.76 -3.88
N ARG A 75 -4.36 5.52 -3.24
CA ARG A 75 -5.66 5.57 -3.90
C ARG A 75 -6.00 6.99 -4.35
N MET A 76 -5.73 7.99 -3.52
CA MET A 76 -5.93 9.40 -3.86
C MET A 76 -5.00 9.84 -5.01
N ILE A 77 -3.75 9.36 -5.02
CA ILE A 77 -2.83 9.61 -6.14
C ILE A 77 -3.35 8.92 -7.41
N GLY A 78 -3.55 7.60 -7.38
CA GLY A 78 -3.85 6.80 -8.57
C GLY A 78 -5.22 7.08 -9.19
N MET A 79 -6.22 7.43 -8.38
CA MET A 79 -7.57 7.77 -8.82
C MET A 79 -7.81 9.28 -8.93
N GLY A 80 -6.79 10.10 -8.63
CA GLY A 80 -6.86 11.55 -8.71
C GLY A 80 -6.77 12.08 -10.15
N THR A 81 -6.90 13.40 -10.28
CA THR A 81 -6.84 14.12 -11.56
C THR A 81 -5.50 14.82 -11.82
N ASP A 82 -4.54 14.72 -10.88
CA ASP A 82 -3.21 15.30 -11.03
C ASP A 82 -2.29 14.34 -11.80
N ASP A 83 -2.15 14.58 -13.11
CA ASP A 83 -1.33 13.74 -13.97
C ASP A 83 0.16 13.84 -13.68
N ALA A 84 0.66 14.98 -13.19
CA ALA A 84 2.06 15.14 -12.82
C ALA A 84 2.40 14.30 -11.58
N LEU A 85 1.48 14.25 -10.62
CA LEU A 85 1.62 13.40 -9.45
C LEU A 85 1.48 11.91 -9.80
N LYS A 86 0.51 11.54 -10.64
CA LYS A 86 0.38 10.16 -11.15
C LYS A 86 1.63 9.69 -11.88
N ALA A 87 2.27 10.57 -12.67
CA ALA A 87 3.52 10.25 -13.34
C ALA A 87 4.69 10.01 -12.37
N GLN A 88 4.71 10.64 -11.20
CA GLN A 88 5.69 10.37 -10.15
C GLN A 88 5.45 9.04 -9.42
N PHE A 89 4.19 8.57 -9.40
CA PHE A 89 3.79 7.33 -8.76
C PHE A 89 3.00 6.42 -9.72
N PRO A 90 3.66 5.89 -10.77
CA PRO A 90 2.99 5.09 -11.79
C PRO A 90 2.40 3.78 -11.24
N ASP A 91 2.86 3.34 -10.08
CA ASP A 91 2.40 2.15 -9.37
C ASP A 91 1.40 2.46 -8.25
N ALA A 92 0.85 3.68 -8.17
CA ALA A 92 -0.04 4.11 -7.10
C ALA A 92 -1.27 3.19 -6.93
N MET A 93 -1.94 2.82 -8.02
CA MET A 93 -3.09 1.90 -7.91
C MET A 93 -2.69 0.55 -7.30
N GLN A 94 -1.56 -0.01 -7.74
CA GLN A 94 -1.04 -1.29 -7.22
C GLN A 94 -0.68 -1.17 -5.73
N LYS A 95 0.04 -0.10 -5.35
CA LYS A 95 0.38 0.17 -3.94
C LYS A 95 -0.85 0.36 -3.08
N ALA A 96 -1.90 0.99 -3.59
CA ALA A 96 -3.16 1.14 -2.85
C ALA A 96 -3.80 -0.22 -2.58
N ILE A 97 -3.91 -1.08 -3.60
CA ILE A 97 -4.45 -2.44 -3.47
C ILE A 97 -3.65 -3.26 -2.47
N ASP A 98 -2.32 -3.32 -2.63
CA ASP A 98 -1.44 -4.06 -1.72
C ASP A 98 -1.61 -3.60 -0.27
N SER A 99 -1.77 -2.29 -0.07
CA SER A 99 -1.88 -1.72 1.26
C SER A 99 -3.22 -2.03 1.92
N TYR A 100 -4.35 -1.92 1.20
CA TYR A 100 -5.63 -2.31 1.78
C TYR A 100 -5.76 -3.81 2.01
N LEU A 101 -5.19 -4.65 1.13
CA LEU A 101 -5.14 -6.09 1.38
C LEU A 101 -4.35 -6.42 2.65
N LYS A 102 -3.23 -5.73 2.87
CA LYS A 102 -2.46 -5.89 4.11
C LYS A 102 -3.18 -5.32 5.33
N ALA A 103 -3.89 -4.20 5.20
CA ALA A 103 -4.71 -3.62 6.26
C ALA A 103 -5.82 -4.61 6.68
N GLU A 104 -6.52 -5.21 5.72
CA GLU A 104 -7.55 -6.24 5.97
C GLU A 104 -6.97 -7.47 6.68
N GLU A 105 -5.77 -7.93 6.31
CA GLU A 105 -5.07 -9.03 7.00
C GLU A 105 -4.80 -8.69 8.48
N LEU A 106 -4.46 -7.43 8.78
CA LEU A 106 -4.10 -6.96 10.13
C LEU A 106 -5.32 -6.59 10.99
N ASP A 107 -6.49 -6.39 10.39
CA ASP A 107 -7.73 -6.03 11.09
C ASP A 107 -8.47 -7.28 11.59
N GLU A 108 -7.82 -8.07 12.44
CA GLU A 108 -8.37 -9.31 13.01
C GLU A 108 -9.71 -9.13 13.73
N LYS A 109 -10.00 -7.90 14.18
CA LYS A 109 -11.23 -7.55 14.90
C LYS A 109 -12.31 -6.94 13.99
N GLY A 110 -12.03 -6.77 12.70
CA GLY A 110 -12.97 -6.22 11.72
C GLY A 110 -13.43 -4.80 12.03
N ARG A 111 -12.57 -3.97 12.65
CA ARG A 111 -12.90 -2.58 13.02
C ARG A 111 -12.99 -1.65 11.81
N TYR A 112 -12.28 -1.98 10.75
CA TYR A 112 -12.14 -1.19 9.53
C TYR A 112 -12.52 -1.99 8.27
N LYS A 113 -12.98 -3.23 8.43
CA LYS A 113 -13.47 -4.10 7.34
C LYS A 113 -14.33 -3.38 6.30
N ASP A 114 -15.35 -2.64 6.72
CA ASP A 114 -16.24 -1.94 5.79
C ASP A 114 -15.50 -0.85 4.99
N GLU A 115 -14.54 -0.16 5.61
CA GLU A 115 -13.68 0.83 4.96
C GLU A 115 -12.78 0.17 3.92
N HIS A 116 -12.14 -0.95 4.29
CA HIS A 116 -11.27 -1.72 3.40
C HIS A 116 -12.01 -2.29 2.20
N VAL A 117 -13.14 -2.97 2.44
CA VAL A 117 -13.97 -3.57 1.39
C VAL A 117 -14.46 -2.49 0.43
N LYS A 118 -14.90 -1.34 0.94
CA LYS A 118 -15.33 -0.22 0.10
C LYS A 118 -14.18 0.32 -0.76
N ALA A 119 -13.00 0.52 -0.17
CA ALA A 119 -11.84 1.02 -0.89
C ALA A 119 -11.34 0.03 -1.96
N LEU A 120 -11.27 -1.26 -1.62
CA LEU A 120 -10.91 -2.34 -2.54
C LEU A 120 -11.93 -2.48 -3.67
N GLY A 121 -13.24 -2.37 -3.39
CA GLY A 121 -14.27 -2.37 -4.42
C GLY A 121 -14.15 -1.19 -5.38
N ALA A 122 -13.83 0.00 -4.87
CA ALA A 122 -13.57 1.17 -5.72
C ALA A 122 -12.32 0.96 -6.60
N LEU A 123 -11.25 0.39 -6.05
CA LEU A 123 -10.03 0.06 -6.80
C LEU A 123 -10.27 -1.04 -7.84
N GLN A 124 -11.10 -2.04 -7.55
CA GLN A 124 -11.50 -3.08 -8.49
C GLN A 124 -12.25 -2.47 -9.68
N GLY A 125 -13.26 -1.64 -9.42
CA GLY A 125 -13.99 -0.93 -10.48
C GLY A 125 -13.09 -0.01 -11.31
N ALA A 126 -12.20 0.74 -10.66
CA ALA A 126 -11.23 1.59 -11.36
C ALA A 126 -10.29 0.77 -12.24
N SER A 127 -9.83 -0.39 -11.77
CA SER A 127 -8.96 -1.30 -12.52
C SER A 127 -9.69 -1.87 -13.75
N LEU A 128 -10.94 -2.30 -13.60
CA LEU A 128 -11.75 -2.75 -14.75
C LEU A 128 -11.92 -1.65 -15.80
N ASN A 129 -12.22 -0.42 -15.37
CA ASN A 129 -12.38 0.72 -16.27
C ASN A 129 -11.07 1.08 -16.98
N ALA A 130 -9.95 1.09 -16.26
CA ALA A 130 -8.63 1.32 -16.84
C ALA A 130 -8.24 0.22 -17.83
N GLY A 131 -8.59 -1.04 -17.54
CA GLY A 131 -8.42 -2.16 -18.46
C GLY A 131 -9.22 -1.99 -19.73
N ASN A 132 -10.50 -1.60 -19.62
CA ASN A 132 -11.37 -1.35 -20.78
C ASN A 132 -10.86 -0.20 -21.65
N ALA A 133 -10.36 0.88 -21.03
CA ALA A 133 -9.78 2.00 -21.76
C ALA A 133 -8.52 1.57 -22.53
N ALA A 134 -7.59 0.88 -21.86
CA ALA A 134 -6.38 0.35 -22.49
C ALA A 134 -6.69 -0.63 -23.63
N PHE A 135 -7.69 -1.50 -23.43
CA PHE A 135 -8.16 -2.42 -24.47
C PHE A 135 -8.67 -1.65 -25.71
N GLY A 136 -9.48 -0.60 -25.51
CA GLY A 136 -9.97 0.25 -26.59
C GLY A 136 -8.84 0.98 -27.34
N GLU A 137 -7.77 1.33 -26.63
CA GLU A 137 -6.53 1.89 -27.19
C GLU A 137 -5.62 0.85 -27.84
N LYS A 138 -5.99 -0.44 -27.78
CA LYS A 138 -5.20 -1.61 -28.21
C LYS A 138 -3.89 -1.78 -27.44
N ASP A 139 -3.78 -1.16 -26.27
CA ASP A 139 -2.72 -1.43 -25.30
C ASP A 139 -3.10 -2.67 -24.49
N PHE A 140 -2.98 -3.84 -25.12
CA PHE A 140 -3.44 -5.11 -24.55
C PHE A 140 -2.62 -5.54 -23.33
N ASP A 141 -1.33 -5.24 -23.29
CA ASP A 141 -0.48 -5.54 -22.13
C ASP A 141 -0.95 -4.78 -20.90
N LYS A 142 -1.25 -3.48 -21.05
CA LYS A 142 -1.82 -2.68 -19.98
C LYS A 142 -3.23 -3.14 -19.62
N ALA A 143 -4.05 -3.50 -20.60
CA ALA A 143 -5.39 -4.04 -20.35
C ALA A 143 -5.34 -5.28 -19.45
N VAL A 144 -4.50 -6.26 -19.81
CA VAL A 144 -4.25 -7.48 -19.03
C VAL A 144 -3.76 -7.14 -17.62
N ALA A 145 -2.80 -6.22 -17.48
CA ALA A 145 -2.30 -5.81 -16.18
C ALA A 145 -3.41 -5.24 -15.28
N MET A 146 -4.29 -4.40 -15.83
CA MET A 146 -5.40 -3.79 -15.09
C MET A 146 -6.50 -4.81 -14.73
N TYR A 147 -6.86 -5.71 -15.64
CA TYR A 147 -7.78 -6.80 -15.31
C TYR A 147 -7.20 -7.74 -14.24
N GLY A 148 -5.89 -8.00 -14.29
CA GLY A 148 -5.18 -8.75 -13.26
C GLY A 148 -5.30 -8.13 -11.86
N GLN A 149 -5.26 -6.79 -11.76
CA GLN A 149 -5.48 -6.09 -10.49
C GLN A 149 -6.91 -6.30 -9.96
N ALA A 150 -7.92 -6.16 -10.82
CA ALA A 150 -9.32 -6.41 -10.45
C ALA A 150 -9.53 -7.86 -9.98
N GLN A 151 -8.98 -8.82 -10.72
CA GLN A 151 -9.05 -10.24 -10.37
C GLN A 151 -8.36 -10.53 -9.03
N ARG A 152 -7.20 -9.93 -8.77
CA ARG A 152 -6.47 -10.11 -7.51
C ARG A 152 -7.30 -9.66 -6.30
N ILE A 153 -8.04 -8.55 -6.43
CA ILE A 153 -8.95 -8.08 -5.36
C ILE A 153 -10.06 -9.10 -5.12
N ALA A 154 -10.73 -9.57 -6.18
CA ALA A 154 -11.79 -10.57 -6.05
C ALA A 154 -11.28 -11.86 -5.39
N GLN A 155 -10.10 -12.34 -5.79
CA GLN A 155 -9.48 -13.53 -5.21
C GLN A 155 -9.21 -13.38 -3.71
N ALA A 156 -8.81 -12.19 -3.26
CA ALA A 156 -8.59 -11.93 -1.83
C ALA A 156 -9.88 -12.08 -0.99
N PHE A 157 -11.06 -11.93 -1.61
CA PHE A 157 -12.36 -12.17 -0.98
C PHE A 157 -12.95 -13.56 -1.31
N GLY A 158 -12.15 -14.46 -1.87
CA GLY A 158 -12.60 -15.81 -2.27
C GLY A 158 -13.57 -15.81 -3.45
N GLN A 159 -13.57 -14.75 -4.25
CA GLN A 159 -14.41 -14.60 -5.43
C GLN A 159 -13.62 -14.78 -6.72
N VAL A 160 -14.34 -15.10 -7.79
CA VAL A 160 -13.79 -15.10 -9.16
C VAL A 160 -14.44 -13.93 -9.90
N ASP A 161 -13.63 -12.96 -10.31
CA ASP A 161 -14.07 -11.88 -11.18
C ASP A 161 -14.18 -12.39 -12.62
N THR A 162 -15.33 -12.98 -12.95
CA THR A 162 -15.57 -13.56 -14.29
C THR A 162 -15.43 -12.53 -15.41
N ASN A 163 -15.72 -11.25 -15.13
CA ASN A 163 -15.57 -10.15 -16.07
C ASN A 163 -14.07 -9.88 -16.34
N ALA A 164 -13.26 -9.73 -15.29
CA ALA A 164 -11.82 -9.56 -15.44
C ALA A 164 -11.16 -10.76 -16.16
N VAL A 165 -11.55 -12.00 -15.82
CA VAL A 165 -11.03 -13.21 -16.47
C VAL A 165 -11.38 -13.23 -17.96
N TYR A 166 -12.64 -12.97 -18.29
CA TYR A 166 -13.11 -12.92 -19.68
C TYR A 166 -12.37 -11.85 -20.50
N ASN A 167 -12.28 -10.62 -19.98
CA ASN A 167 -11.62 -9.54 -20.71
C ASN A 167 -10.11 -9.74 -20.82
N THR A 168 -9.49 -10.40 -19.84
CA THR A 168 -8.07 -10.81 -19.92
C THR A 168 -7.85 -11.78 -21.07
N ALA A 169 -8.70 -12.81 -21.18
CA ALA A 169 -8.63 -13.79 -22.27
C ALA A 169 -8.84 -13.11 -23.64
N LEU A 170 -9.82 -12.21 -23.72
CA LEU A 170 -10.09 -11.44 -24.94
C LEU A 170 -8.90 -10.54 -25.33
N ALA A 171 -8.21 -9.95 -24.35
CA ALA A 171 -7.02 -9.14 -24.59
C ALA A 171 -5.85 -9.95 -25.15
N TYR A 172 -5.62 -11.16 -24.63
CA TYR A 172 -4.61 -12.08 -25.18
C TYR A 172 -4.93 -12.50 -26.62
N GLU A 173 -6.17 -12.92 -26.87
CA GLU A 173 -6.63 -13.29 -28.22
C GLU A 173 -6.44 -12.11 -29.20
N SER A 174 -6.80 -10.90 -28.77
CA SER A 174 -6.68 -9.68 -29.58
C SER A 174 -5.22 -9.27 -29.83
N ALA A 175 -4.31 -9.64 -28.93
CA ALA A 175 -2.86 -9.46 -29.10
C ALA A 175 -2.23 -10.51 -30.03
N GLY A 176 -2.98 -11.54 -30.43
CA GLY A 176 -2.48 -12.66 -31.24
C GLY A 176 -1.67 -13.67 -30.42
N ASN A 177 -1.89 -13.73 -29.10
CA ASN A 177 -1.20 -14.61 -28.15
C ASN A 177 -2.15 -15.66 -27.56
#